data_AF-A0A1F2Y925-F1
#
_entry.id   AF-A0A1F2Y925-F1
#
_cell.length_a   1.000
_cell.length_b   1.000
_cell.length_c   1.000
_cell.angle_alpha   90.00
_cell.angle_beta   90.00
_cell.angle_gamma   90.00
#
_symmetry.space_group_name_H-M   'P 1'
#
loop_
_entity.id
_entity.type
_entity.pdbx_description
1 polymer ?
#
loop_
_entity_poly.entity_id
_entity_poly.type
_entity_poly.pdbx_seq_one_letter_code
_entity_poly.pdbx_strand_id
1 'polypeptide(L)'
;MRGFTLAAVVGGVMLFALAPRVASATAMYGPHPQVGTGSSMAPHAPVEVPVSPELKKVLEGLLCQCGCNLDAYQCQQTMTCDVSTAMWDQAALMVDQEGKTPEQALEAFAADYGEYVLAAPMKRGFNLVAWVLPFTALGLGAVVLAIALRRLRPRALAPAGDTATQVDQRYLDQLERELREDG
;
A
#
# COMPACT_ATOMS: atom_id res chain seq x y z
N MET A 1 43.37 1.67 30.98
CA MET A 1 43.48 2.38 29.69
C MET A 1 42.22 2.01 28.90
N ARG A 2 41.06 2.65 29.09
CA ARG A 2 40.62 3.94 28.52
C ARG A 2 40.99 4.07 27.04
N GLY A 3 40.02 3.86 26.14
CA GLY A 3 40.14 4.19 24.72
C GLY A 3 38.95 3.69 23.88
N PHE A 4 38.02 4.60 23.57
CA PHE A 4 37.20 4.73 22.35
C PHE A 4 36.85 3.44 21.58
N THR A 5 35.57 3.10 21.40
CA THR A 5 34.69 3.83 20.46
C THR A 5 33.24 3.92 20.95
N LEU A 6 32.88 5.10 21.44
CA LEU A 6 31.51 5.60 21.45
C LEU A 6 31.18 6.01 20.00
N ALA A 7 30.38 5.24 19.28
CA ALA A 7 29.88 5.62 17.96
C ALA A 7 28.35 5.46 17.94
N ALA A 8 27.70 6.57 18.27
CA ALA A 8 26.42 7.03 17.74
C ALA A 8 25.25 6.01 17.70
N VAL A 9 24.56 5.87 18.83
CA VAL A 9 23.14 5.46 18.87
C VAL A 9 22.36 6.54 19.61
N VAL A 10 22.18 7.71 19.00
CA VAL A 10 21.15 8.69 19.42
C VAL A 10 20.83 9.55 18.20
N GLY A 11 19.53 9.68 17.86
CA GLY A 11 19.06 10.82 17.06
C GLY A 11 18.34 10.51 15.75
N GLY A 12 17.58 9.42 15.66
CA GLY A 12 16.66 9.17 14.54
C GLY A 12 15.22 9.63 14.81
N VAL A 13 15.00 10.57 15.73
CA VAL A 13 13.69 11.13 16.08
C VAL A 13 13.88 12.64 16.23
N MET A 14 12.96 13.42 15.66
CA MET A 14 12.92 14.89 15.57
C MET A 14 13.64 15.52 14.38
N LEU A 15 12.99 15.47 13.21
CA LEU A 15 13.01 16.57 12.24
C LEU A 15 11.71 16.64 11.42
N PHE A 16 10.58 16.56 12.13
CA PHE A 16 9.24 16.83 11.60
C PHE A 16 8.82 18.30 11.84
N ALA A 17 9.78 19.23 11.89
CA ALA A 17 9.53 20.59 12.41
C ALA A 17 10.03 21.75 11.55
N LEU A 18 10.30 21.57 10.25
CA LEU A 18 10.45 22.68 9.30
C LEU A 18 9.90 22.31 7.92
N ALA A 19 8.57 22.22 7.81
CA ALA A 19 7.93 22.44 6.53
C ALA A 19 7.77 23.96 6.33
N PRO A 20 8.21 24.56 5.21
CA PRO A 20 7.77 25.90 4.88
C PRO A 20 6.25 25.87 4.77
N ARG A 21 5.56 26.82 5.42
CA ARG A 21 4.15 27.07 5.19
C ARG A 21 3.99 27.49 3.73
N VAL A 22 3.77 26.53 2.84
CA VAL A 22 3.33 26.80 1.49
C VAL A 22 1.96 27.46 1.64
N ALA A 23 1.91 28.74 1.31
CA ALA A 23 0.69 29.52 1.29
C ALA A 23 -0.30 28.79 0.38
N SER A 24 -1.38 28.27 0.96
CA SER A 24 -2.49 27.74 0.19
C SER A 24 -3.04 28.86 -0.67
N ALA A 25 -2.78 28.76 -1.97
CA ALA A 25 -3.41 29.54 -3.01
C ALA A 25 -4.91 29.23 -3.00
N THR A 26 -5.67 29.99 -2.22
CA THR A 26 -7.12 30.10 -2.41
C THR A 26 -7.36 30.89 -3.68
N ALA A 27 -7.41 30.21 -4.84
CA ALA A 27 -8.20 30.59 -6.02
C ALA A 27 -7.68 29.85 -7.26
N MET A 28 -8.12 28.61 -7.50
CA MET A 28 -8.28 28.07 -8.86
C MET A 28 -9.46 27.09 -8.99
N TYR A 29 -10.44 27.15 -8.08
CA TYR A 29 -11.73 26.51 -8.31
C TYR A 29 -12.69 27.57 -8.85
N GLY A 30 -12.57 27.84 -10.16
CA GLY A 30 -13.57 28.61 -10.89
C GLY A 30 -14.87 27.81 -10.98
N PRO A 31 -16.04 28.46 -11.04
CA PRO A 31 -17.31 27.78 -11.21
C PRO A 31 -17.37 27.13 -12.60
N HIS A 32 -17.45 25.80 -12.64
CA HIS A 32 -17.73 25.06 -13.88
C HIS A 32 -19.13 25.45 -14.37
N PRO A 33 -19.32 25.75 -15.67
CA PRO A 33 -20.65 26.00 -16.23
C PRO A 33 -21.51 24.75 -16.07
N GLN A 34 -22.63 24.89 -15.36
CA GLN A 34 -23.63 23.84 -15.18
C GLN A 34 -24.31 23.56 -16.52
N VAL A 35 -23.92 22.47 -17.17
CA VAL A 35 -24.59 21.98 -18.38
C VAL A 35 -25.97 21.45 -17.98
N GLY A 36 -27.00 22.21 -18.32
CA GLY A 36 -28.34 21.71 -18.67
C GLY A 36 -29.21 21.12 -17.55
N THR A 37 -30.15 21.92 -17.04
CA THR A 37 -31.33 21.47 -16.27
C THR A 37 -32.36 20.79 -17.18
N GLY A 38 -31.98 19.75 -17.91
CA GLY A 38 -32.77 19.21 -19.02
C GLY A 38 -32.79 17.69 -19.20
N SER A 39 -32.23 16.89 -18.30
CA SER A 39 -32.30 15.43 -18.41
C SER A 39 -32.86 14.78 -17.16
N SER A 40 -33.95 14.04 -17.38
CA SER A 40 -34.58 13.12 -16.46
C SER A 40 -33.54 12.34 -15.63
N MET A 41 -33.66 12.42 -14.29
CA MET A 41 -32.97 11.54 -13.33
C MET A 41 -33.61 10.14 -13.30
N ALA A 42 -33.87 9.57 -14.47
CA ALA A 42 -34.17 8.15 -14.57
C ALA A 42 -32.85 7.38 -14.37
N PRO A 43 -32.79 6.41 -13.44
CA PRO A 43 -31.69 5.46 -13.41
C PRO A 43 -31.61 4.80 -14.78
N HIS A 44 -30.50 5.00 -15.48
CA HIS A 44 -30.20 4.25 -16.70
C HIS A 44 -30.02 2.81 -16.24
N ALA A 45 -30.93 1.93 -16.67
CA ALA A 45 -30.78 0.51 -16.42
C ALA A 45 -29.41 0.08 -16.95
N PRO A 46 -28.62 -0.73 -16.22
CA PRO A 46 -27.34 -1.21 -16.71
C PRO A 46 -27.57 -1.94 -18.04
N VAL A 47 -27.13 -1.33 -19.14
CA VAL A 47 -27.11 -2.02 -20.43
C VAL A 47 -25.86 -2.88 -20.38
N GLU A 48 -25.97 -4.16 -20.06
CA GLU A 48 -24.83 -5.08 -20.14
C GLU A 48 -24.48 -5.27 -21.63
N VAL A 49 -23.47 -4.56 -22.11
CA VAL A 49 -22.91 -4.81 -23.44
C VAL A 49 -22.20 -6.18 -23.38
N PRO A 50 -22.63 -7.19 -24.16
CA PRO A 50 -22.03 -8.51 -24.11
C PRO A 50 -20.63 -8.46 -24.73
N VAL A 51 -19.61 -8.44 -23.87
CA VAL A 51 -18.19 -8.52 -24.25
C VAL A 51 -17.56 -9.83 -23.80
N SER A 52 -16.51 -10.26 -24.50
CA SER A 52 -15.69 -11.39 -24.06
C SER A 52 -15.05 -11.11 -22.69
N PRO A 53 -14.84 -12.13 -21.84
CA PRO A 53 -14.15 -11.96 -20.55
C PRO A 53 -12.76 -11.32 -20.68
N GLU A 54 -12.07 -11.60 -21.78
CA GLU A 54 -10.76 -11.06 -22.12
C GLU A 54 -10.85 -9.57 -22.45
N LEU A 55 -11.79 -9.18 -23.32
CA LEU A 55 -12.03 -7.78 -23.67
C LEU A 55 -12.44 -6.97 -22.44
N LYS A 56 -13.32 -7.52 -21.59
CA LYS A 56 -13.73 -6.87 -20.34
C LYS A 56 -12.53 -6.52 -19.45
N LYS A 57 -11.58 -7.45 -19.27
CA LYS A 57 -10.36 -7.20 -18.46
C LYS A 57 -9.51 -6.06 -19.02
N VAL A 58 -9.43 -5.93 -20.35
CA VAL A 58 -8.72 -4.82 -20.99
C VAL A 58 -9.43 -3.51 -20.71
N LEU A 59 -10.75 -3.46 -20.89
CA LEU A 59 -11.55 -2.25 -20.72
C LEU A 59 -11.59 -1.76 -19.26
N GLU A 60 -11.68 -2.66 -18.29
CA GLU A 60 -11.57 -2.33 -16.86
C GLU A 60 -10.14 -1.89 -16.47
N GLY A 61 -9.13 -2.32 -17.24
CA GLY A 61 -7.73 -1.98 -17.04
C GLY A 61 -7.31 -0.63 -17.67
N LEU A 62 -8.18 0.02 -18.45
CA LEU A 62 -7.91 1.27 -19.15
C LEU A 62 -8.75 2.40 -18.59
N LEU A 63 -8.14 3.55 -18.30
CA LEU A 63 -8.83 4.81 -18.06
C LEU A 63 -9.24 5.45 -19.37
N CYS A 64 -10.50 5.88 -19.46
CA CYS A 64 -11.01 6.55 -20.63
C CYS A 64 -10.37 7.95 -20.77
N GLN A 65 -9.91 8.26 -21.99
CA GLN A 65 -9.15 9.49 -22.26
C GLN A 65 -10.03 10.75 -22.40
N CYS A 66 -11.33 10.67 -22.06
CA CYS A 66 -12.25 11.79 -22.08
C CYS A 66 -12.12 12.74 -20.88
N GLY A 67 -11.32 12.39 -19.86
CA GLY A 67 -11.05 13.21 -18.68
C GLY A 67 -12.05 13.04 -17.52
N CYS A 68 -13.08 12.19 -17.67
CA CYS A 68 -14.05 11.89 -16.61
C CYS A 68 -13.52 10.90 -15.55
N ASN A 69 -12.30 10.36 -15.73
CA ASN A 69 -11.64 9.44 -14.80
C ASN A 69 -12.47 8.18 -14.46
N LEU A 70 -13.14 7.65 -15.47
CA LEU A 70 -13.78 6.33 -15.42
C LEU A 70 -12.93 5.36 -16.25
N ASP A 71 -12.92 4.08 -15.87
CA ASP A 71 -12.38 3.05 -16.74
C ASP A 71 -13.22 2.92 -18.02
N ALA A 72 -12.63 2.43 -19.10
CA ALA A 72 -13.29 2.35 -20.39
C ALA A 72 -14.57 1.51 -20.29
N TYR A 73 -14.56 0.42 -19.51
CA TYR A 73 -15.73 -0.42 -19.32
C TYR A 73 -16.89 0.35 -18.68
N GLN A 74 -16.68 0.90 -17.48
CA GLN A 74 -17.72 1.65 -16.75
C GLN A 74 -18.14 2.94 -17.46
N CYS A 75 -17.23 3.56 -18.21
CA CYS A 75 -17.53 4.74 -19.00
C CYS A 75 -18.67 4.46 -19.96
N GLN A 76 -18.56 3.45 -20.83
CA GLN A 76 -19.59 3.15 -21.84
C GLN A 76 -20.91 2.70 -21.21
N GLN A 77 -20.88 2.03 -20.06
CA GLN A 77 -22.06 1.61 -19.30
C GLN A 77 -22.83 2.79 -18.71
N THR A 78 -22.14 3.89 -18.40
CA THR A 78 -22.73 5.09 -17.79
C THR A 78 -23.08 6.14 -18.85
N MET A 79 -22.22 6.30 -19.85
CA MET A 79 -22.32 7.30 -20.91
C MET A 79 -21.63 6.80 -22.17
N THR A 80 -22.25 6.95 -23.32
CA THR A 80 -21.61 6.62 -24.61
C THR A 80 -21.16 7.89 -25.31
N CYS A 81 -19.87 8.01 -25.60
CA CYS A 81 -19.29 9.09 -26.41
C CYS A 81 -18.28 8.53 -27.43
N ASP A 82 -17.89 9.34 -28.41
CA ASP A 82 -17.00 8.88 -29.51
C ASP A 82 -15.64 8.40 -28.99
N VAL A 83 -15.11 9.03 -27.93
CA VAL A 83 -13.84 8.62 -27.30
C VAL A 83 -13.96 7.23 -26.69
N SER A 84 -15.04 6.97 -25.93
CA SER A 84 -15.25 5.64 -25.34
C SER A 84 -15.43 4.59 -26.43
N THR A 85 -16.20 4.89 -27.48
CA THR A 85 -16.46 3.94 -28.57
C THR A 85 -15.18 3.61 -29.33
N ALA A 86 -14.35 4.61 -29.67
CA ALA A 86 -13.09 4.38 -30.35
C ALA A 86 -12.11 3.53 -29.52
N MET A 87 -12.03 3.76 -28.20
CA MET A 87 -11.18 2.93 -27.32
C MET A 87 -11.68 1.49 -27.22
N TRP A 88 -13.00 1.28 -27.17
CA TRP A 88 -13.60 -0.05 -27.15
C TRP A 88 -13.36 -0.81 -28.45
N ASP A 89 -13.59 -0.15 -29.59
CA ASP A 89 -13.37 -0.76 -30.90
C ASP A 89 -11.90 -1.15 -31.09
N GLN A 90 -10.97 -0.29 -30.66
CA GLN A 90 -9.54 -0.59 -30.69
C GLN A 90 -9.18 -1.77 -29.77
N ALA A 91 -9.76 -1.83 -28.56
CA ALA A 91 -9.53 -2.95 -27.65
C ALA A 91 -10.11 -4.27 -28.19
N ALA A 92 -11.32 -4.23 -28.76
CA ALA A 92 -11.97 -5.38 -29.39
C ALA A 92 -11.19 -5.87 -30.60
N LEU A 93 -10.66 -4.97 -31.43
CA LEU A 93 -9.77 -5.34 -32.54
C LEU A 93 -8.53 -6.11 -32.03
N MET A 94 -7.87 -5.60 -31.00
CA MET A 94 -6.67 -6.26 -30.44
C MET A 94 -6.98 -7.63 -29.85
N VAL A 95 -8.08 -7.78 -29.12
CA VAL A 95 -8.41 -9.03 -28.42
C VAL A 95 -9.06 -10.04 -29.37
N ASP A 96 -10.13 -9.63 -30.06
CA ASP A 96 -10.99 -10.56 -30.79
C ASP A 96 -10.46 -10.84 -32.21
N GLN A 97 -9.79 -9.88 -32.87
CA GLN A 97 -9.27 -10.05 -34.23
C GLN A 97 -7.78 -10.40 -34.25
N GLU A 98 -6.96 -9.70 -33.47
CA GLU A 98 -5.50 -9.93 -33.43
C GLU A 98 -5.11 -11.04 -32.45
N GLY A 99 -6.02 -11.47 -31.56
CA GLY A 99 -5.76 -12.54 -30.60
C GLY A 99 -4.76 -12.15 -29.50
N LYS A 100 -4.59 -10.85 -29.22
CA LYS A 100 -3.70 -10.38 -28.15
C LYS A 100 -4.23 -10.77 -26.78
N THR A 101 -3.32 -11.11 -25.87
CA THR A 101 -3.70 -11.28 -24.46
C THR A 101 -4.06 -9.92 -23.84
N PRO A 102 -4.84 -9.90 -22.74
CA PRO A 102 -5.19 -8.64 -22.09
C PRO A 102 -3.97 -7.80 -21.71
N GLU A 103 -2.89 -8.42 -21.25
CA GLU A 103 -1.64 -7.75 -20.88
C GLU A 103 -0.95 -7.11 -22.09
N GLN A 104 -0.96 -7.79 -23.24
CA GLN A 104 -0.40 -7.28 -24.50
C GLN A 104 -1.22 -6.11 -25.05
N ALA A 105 -2.54 -6.19 -24.95
CA ALA A 105 -3.42 -5.08 -25.34
C ALA A 105 -3.16 -3.85 -24.45
N LEU A 106 -3.12 -4.03 -23.13
CA LEU A 106 -2.81 -2.95 -22.18
C LEU A 106 -1.42 -2.34 -22.43
N GLU A 107 -0.41 -3.16 -22.74
CA GLU A 107 0.93 -2.67 -23.10
C GLU A 107 0.91 -1.85 -24.40
N ALA A 108 0.13 -2.26 -25.40
CA ALA A 108 -0.03 -1.49 -26.63
C ALA A 108 -0.68 -0.13 -26.37
N PHE A 109 -1.75 -0.08 -25.57
CA PHE A 109 -2.35 1.20 -25.16
C PHE A 109 -1.38 2.06 -24.34
N ALA A 110 -0.60 1.47 -23.44
CA ALA A 110 0.41 2.21 -22.67
C ALA A 110 1.57 2.71 -23.54
N ALA A 111 1.89 2.04 -24.65
CA ALA A 111 2.87 2.52 -25.62
C ALA A 111 2.38 3.75 -26.38
N ASP A 112 1.08 3.79 -26.75
CA ASP A 112 0.49 4.88 -27.51
C ASP A 112 0.14 6.09 -26.64
N TYR A 113 -0.44 5.85 -25.46
CA TYR A 113 -0.97 6.89 -24.58
C TYR A 113 -0.12 7.13 -23.34
N GLY A 114 0.90 6.31 -23.06
CA GLY A 114 1.65 6.37 -21.81
C GLY A 114 0.98 5.63 -20.65
N GLU A 115 1.72 5.45 -19.55
CA GLU A 115 1.31 4.56 -18.45
C GLU A 115 0.12 5.08 -17.63
N TYR A 116 -0.24 6.36 -17.77
CA TYR A 116 -1.41 6.95 -17.10
C TYR A 116 -2.75 6.50 -17.70
N VAL A 117 -2.75 5.90 -18.89
CA VAL A 117 -3.96 5.30 -19.47
C VAL A 117 -4.35 4.02 -18.75
N LEU A 118 -3.45 3.42 -17.98
CA LEU A 118 -3.76 2.20 -17.24
C LEU A 118 -4.43 2.56 -15.91
N ALA A 119 -5.52 1.87 -15.59
CA ALA A 119 -6.20 2.00 -14.29
C ALA A 119 -5.30 1.61 -13.12
N ALA A 120 -4.28 0.77 -13.36
CA ALA A 120 -3.23 0.46 -12.41
C ALA A 120 -1.87 0.44 -13.12
N PRO A 121 -0.80 0.96 -12.48
CA PRO A 121 0.52 0.98 -13.07
C PRO A 121 1.05 -0.44 -13.27
N MET A 122 1.81 -0.69 -14.36
CA MET A 122 2.25 -2.04 -14.69
C MET A 122 3.22 -2.57 -13.64
N LYS A 123 3.10 -3.84 -13.25
CA LYS A 123 3.98 -4.49 -12.25
C LYS A 123 5.38 -4.82 -12.82
N ARG A 124 6.01 -3.92 -13.56
CA ARG A 124 7.33 -4.08 -14.16
C ARG A 124 8.23 -2.88 -13.84
N GLY A 125 9.55 -3.08 -13.91
CA GLY A 125 10.54 -2.02 -13.75
C GLY A 125 10.51 -1.33 -12.38
N PHE A 126 10.51 0.00 -12.38
CA PHE A 126 10.55 0.82 -11.15
C PHE A 126 9.31 0.65 -10.27
N ASN A 127 8.14 0.42 -10.86
CA ASN A 127 6.91 0.20 -10.09
C ASN A 127 6.98 -1.07 -9.22
N LEU A 128 7.75 -2.09 -9.63
CA LEU A 128 7.99 -3.27 -8.81
C LEU A 128 8.74 -2.94 -7.50
N VAL A 129 9.67 -1.99 -7.56
CA VAL A 129 10.42 -1.55 -6.36
C VAL A 129 9.47 -0.93 -5.36
N ALA A 130 8.51 -0.11 -5.79
CA ALA A 130 7.51 0.47 -4.89
C ALA A 130 6.71 -0.59 -4.11
N TRP A 131 6.46 -1.74 -4.74
CA TRP A 131 5.77 -2.87 -4.12
C TRP A 131 6.66 -3.75 -3.24
N VAL A 132 7.92 -3.97 -3.62
CA VAL A 132 8.85 -4.86 -2.91
C VAL A 132 9.54 -4.16 -1.73
N LEU A 133 9.80 -2.86 -1.86
CA LEU A 133 10.49 -2.03 -0.87
C LEU A 133 9.86 -2.08 0.54
N PRO A 134 8.53 -2.00 0.76
CA PRO A 134 7.96 -2.10 2.11
C PRO A 134 8.29 -3.43 2.79
N PHE A 135 8.21 -4.55 2.07
CA PHE A 135 8.50 -5.87 2.63
C PHE A 135 9.99 -6.05 2.91
N THR A 136 10.85 -5.60 2.01
CA THR A 136 12.31 -5.67 2.20
C THR A 136 12.78 -4.79 3.36
N ALA A 137 12.24 -3.57 3.50
CA ALA A 137 12.54 -2.67 4.60
C ALA A 137 12.13 -3.29 5.95
N LEU A 138 10.94 -3.88 6.04
CA LEU A 138 10.48 -4.58 7.24
C LEU A 138 11.34 -5.81 7.57
N GLY A 139 11.66 -6.62 6.56
CA GLY A 139 12.50 -7.80 6.73
C GLY A 139 13.90 -7.44 7.22
N LEU A 140 14.54 -6.46 6.59
CA LEU A 140 15.86 -5.96 7.01
C LEU A 140 15.81 -5.37 8.43
N GLY A 141 14.80 -4.55 8.73
CA GLY A 141 14.60 -3.99 10.06
C GLY A 141 14.47 -5.07 11.14
N ALA A 142 13.66 -6.11 10.88
CA ALA A 142 13.48 -7.23 11.81
C ALA A 142 14.78 -8.02 12.04
N VAL A 143 15.56 -8.26 10.98
CA VAL A 143 16.86 -8.95 11.07
C VAL A 143 17.86 -8.14 11.89
N VAL A 144 17.98 -6.83 11.62
CA VAL A 144 18.87 -5.93 12.36
C VAL A 144 18.48 -5.90 13.84
N LEU A 145 17.19 -5.77 14.13
CA LEU A 145 16.67 -5.78 15.50
C LEU A 145 16.96 -7.11 16.21
N ALA A 146 16.74 -8.24 15.55
CA ALA A 146 17.03 -9.56 16.12
C ALA A 146 18.52 -9.75 16.44
N ILE A 147 19.42 -9.27 15.57
CA ILE A 147 20.87 -9.29 15.80
C ILE A 147 21.24 -8.39 16.98
N ALA A 148 20.70 -7.16 17.02
CA ALA A 148 20.94 -6.23 18.12
C ALA A 148 20.48 -6.81 19.46
N LEU A 149 19.27 -7.36 19.53
CA LEU A 149 18.74 -8.02 20.73
C LEU A 149 19.57 -9.23 21.15
N ARG A 150 20.05 -10.05 20.21
CA ARG A 150 20.94 -11.19 20.53
C ARG A 150 22.29 -10.74 21.06
N ARG A 151 22.85 -9.64 20.56
CA ARG A 151 24.13 -9.09 21.03
C ARG A 151 24.05 -8.39 22.38
N LEU A 152 22.91 -7.74 22.65
CA LEU A 152 22.65 -7.03 23.90
C LEU A 152 22.12 -7.95 25.00
N ARG A 153 21.77 -9.21 24.69
CA ARG A 153 21.40 -10.20 25.70
C ARG A 153 22.60 -10.46 26.62
N PRO A 154 22.51 -10.15 27.92
CA PRO A 154 23.52 -10.59 28.88
C PRO A 154 23.65 -12.10 28.78
N ARG A 155 24.89 -12.62 28.79
CA ARG A 155 25.13 -14.05 28.82
C ARG A 155 24.51 -14.60 30.11
N ALA A 156 23.40 -15.31 29.95
CA ALA A 156 22.53 -15.84 30.98
C ALA A 156 21.87 -14.78 31.88
N LEU A 157 20.58 -14.48 31.63
CA LEU A 157 19.65 -14.64 32.74
C LEU A 157 19.70 -16.14 33.05
N ALA A 158 20.45 -16.53 34.08
CA ALA A 158 20.12 -17.75 34.79
C ALA A 158 18.61 -17.67 35.11
N PRO A 159 17.85 -18.77 35.03
CA PRO A 159 16.43 -18.73 35.32
C PRO A 159 16.26 -18.02 36.66
N ALA A 160 15.57 -16.87 36.64
CA ALA A 160 15.30 -16.09 37.84
C ALA A 160 14.44 -16.85 38.87
N GLY A 161 14.10 -18.11 38.57
CA GLY A 161 13.48 -19.06 39.48
C GLY A 161 14.40 -19.46 40.64
N ASP A 162 15.72 -19.57 40.46
CA ASP A 162 16.56 -20.12 41.55
C ASP A 162 16.70 -19.15 42.73
N THR A 163 16.81 -17.84 42.48
CA THR A 163 16.96 -16.84 43.56
C THR A 163 15.62 -16.50 44.20
N ALA A 164 14.55 -16.38 43.41
CA ALA A 164 13.21 -16.13 43.96
C ALA A 164 12.73 -17.32 44.80
N THR A 165 12.88 -18.55 44.30
CA THR A 165 12.53 -19.76 45.04
C THR A 165 13.41 -19.96 46.27
N GLN A 166 14.71 -19.61 46.24
CA GLN A 166 15.58 -19.69 47.42
C GLN A 166 15.19 -18.67 48.52
N VAL A 167 14.78 -17.45 48.15
CA VAL A 167 14.32 -16.44 49.10
C VAL A 167 13.01 -16.88 49.76
N ASP A 168 12.08 -17.45 48.99
CA ASP A 168 10.82 -17.99 49.52
C ASP A 168 11.06 -19.14 50.52
N GLN A 169 11.94 -20.09 50.18
CA GLN A 169 12.28 -21.21 51.08
C GLN A 169 12.90 -20.72 52.40
N ARG A 170 13.83 -19.74 52.33
CA ARG A 170 14.47 -19.19 53.53
C ARG A 170 13.46 -18.49 54.46
N TYR A 171 12.44 -17.85 53.90
CA TYR A 171 11.38 -17.18 54.65
C TYR A 171 10.44 -18.19 55.33
N LEU A 172 10.06 -19.25 54.62
CA LEU A 172 9.26 -20.34 55.19
C LEU A 172 9.98 -21.03 56.35
N ASP A 173 11.28 -21.33 56.19
CA ASP A 173 12.11 -21.89 57.26
C ASP A 173 12.20 -20.98 58.49
N GLN A 174 12.16 -19.66 58.28
CA GLN A 174 12.19 -18.68 59.36
C GLN A 174 10.86 -18.65 60.13
N LEU A 175 9.74 -18.64 59.40
CA LEU A 175 8.41 -18.72 60.00
C LEU A 175 8.20 -20.02 60.79
N GLU A 176 8.71 -21.16 60.29
CA GLU A 176 8.59 -22.44 61.01
C GLU A 176 9.39 -22.43 62.33
N ARG A 177 10.53 -21.73 62.37
CA ARG A 177 11.30 -21.55 63.61
C ARG A 177 10.54 -20.69 64.61
N GLU A 178 10.00 -19.56 64.17
CA GLU A 178 9.22 -18.65 65.03
C GLU A 178 7.97 -19.35 65.60
N LEU A 179 7.25 -20.12 64.78
CA LEU A 179 6.07 -20.90 65.24
C LEU A 179 6.41 -22.01 66.24
N ARG A 180 7.65 -22.52 66.24
CA ARG A 180 8.13 -23.56 67.17
C ARG A 180 8.68 -22.98 68.47
N GLU A 181 9.16 -21.73 68.44
CA GLU A 181 9.65 -21.03 69.63
C GLU A 181 8.51 -20.40 70.45
N ASP A 182 7.43 -19.96 69.79
CA ASP A 182 6.29 -19.28 70.44
C ASP A 182 5.09 -20.21 70.76
N GLY A 183 5.18 -21.51 70.46
CA GLY A 183 4.15 -22.54 70.72
C GLY A 183 4.55 -23.53 71.81
#